data_AF-A0A3B6XEH7-F1
#
_entry.id   AF-A0A3B6XEH7-F1
#
_cell.length_a   1.000
_cell.length_b   1.000
_cell.length_c   1.000
_cell.angle_alpha   90.00
_cell.angle_beta   90.00
_cell.angle_gamma   90.00
#
_symmetry.space_group_name_H-M   'P 1'
#
loop_
_entity.id
_entity.type
_entity.pdbx_description
1 polymer ?
#
loop_
_entity_poly.entity_id
_entity_poly.type
_entity_poly.pdbx_seq_one_letter_code
_entity_poly.pdbx_strand_id
1 'polypeptide(L)'
;MAGKKLELDETGRAVAENITRIRTARGLNYTELSKNLMRLHRDITPLAVRRIEEGQRRVDVDDLMAIAAALNVSPAALLMPRATRTDELVQTTAMAEPATAERVWDWVAGEQPLVPYGDLSGNDQWVEFAHASWPAWRVREMYDQMYQGAVEEARREGRDLAKEVAALEARDDHGDD
;
A
#
# COMPACT_ATOMS: atom_id res chain seq x y z
N MET A 1 -8.90 26.41 31.34
CA MET A 1 -7.84 26.02 30.40
C MET A 1 -8.49 25.22 29.28
N ALA A 2 -8.77 25.85 28.13
CA ALA A 2 -9.28 25.12 26.98
C ALA A 2 -8.16 24.23 26.44
N GLY A 3 -8.35 22.91 26.50
CA GLY A 3 -7.39 21.97 25.92
C GLY A 3 -7.21 22.28 24.44
N LYS A 4 -5.95 22.42 24.00
CA LYS A 4 -5.62 22.64 22.58
C LYS A 4 -6.33 21.56 21.76
N LYS A 5 -7.17 21.97 20.82
CA LYS A 5 -7.86 21.06 19.91
C LYS A 5 -6.81 20.22 19.20
N LEU A 6 -7.01 18.91 19.17
CA LEU A 6 -6.16 18.02 18.39
C LEU A 6 -6.38 18.37 16.92
N GLU A 7 -5.34 18.87 16.26
CA GLU A 7 -5.33 19.08 14.81
C GLU A 7 -4.79 17.79 14.17
N LEU A 8 -5.64 17.16 13.34
CA LEU A 8 -5.24 16.05 12.48
C LEU A 8 -4.79 16.61 11.13
N ASP A 9 -3.73 16.03 10.58
CA ASP A 9 -3.35 16.28 9.19
C ASP A 9 -4.24 15.51 8.22
N GLU A 10 -4.04 15.75 6.93
CA GLU A 10 -4.82 15.23 5.81
C GLU A 10 -5.09 13.71 5.87
N THR A 11 -4.06 12.89 6.09
CA THR A 11 -4.22 11.43 6.22
C THR A 11 -5.02 11.06 7.47
N GLY A 12 -4.81 11.75 8.59
CA GLY A 12 -5.56 11.48 9.83
C GLY A 12 -7.05 11.77 9.68
N ARG A 13 -7.39 12.85 8.97
CA ARG A 13 -8.78 13.18 8.62
C ARG A 13 -9.38 12.13 7.68
N ALA A 14 -8.65 11.74 6.62
CA ALA A 14 -9.10 10.70 5.70
C ALA A 14 -9.41 9.38 6.42
N VAL A 15 -8.54 8.96 7.34
CA VAL A 15 -8.76 7.76 8.17
C VAL A 15 -10.04 7.89 9.01
N ALA A 16 -10.23 9.01 9.72
CA ALA A 16 -11.44 9.24 10.53
C ALA A 16 -12.73 9.20 9.69
N GLU A 17 -12.73 9.85 8.52
CA GLU A 17 -13.85 9.87 7.60
C GLU A 17 -14.14 8.47 7.02
N ASN A 18 -13.10 7.71 6.66
CA ASN A 18 -13.25 6.36 6.15
C ASN A 18 -13.79 5.40 7.22
N ILE A 19 -13.31 5.49 8.45
CA ILE A 19 -13.84 4.70 9.57
C ILE A 19 -15.34 4.99 9.74
N THR A 20 -15.73 6.27 9.78
CA THR A 20 -17.13 6.69 9.89
C THR A 20 -17.98 6.10 8.75
N ARG A 21 -17.56 6.31 7.50
CA ARG A 21 -18.26 5.86 6.30
C ARG A 21 -18.42 4.35 6.26
N ILE A 22 -17.35 3.62 6.51
CA ILE A 22 -17.31 2.16 6.42
C ILE A 22 -18.11 1.53 7.58
N ARG A 23 -17.98 2.06 8.80
CA ARG A 23 -18.75 1.61 9.96
C ARG A 23 -20.25 1.79 9.72
N THR A 24 -20.65 2.98 9.29
CA THR A 24 -22.07 3.31 9.05
C THR A 24 -22.66 2.52 7.87
N ALA A 25 -21.92 2.34 6.78
CA ALA A 25 -22.35 1.51 5.65
C ALA A 25 -22.59 0.04 6.05
N ARG A 26 -21.97 -0.43 7.13
CA ARG A 26 -22.19 -1.76 7.70
C ARG A 26 -23.24 -1.82 8.80
N GLY A 27 -23.91 -0.70 9.09
CA GLY A 27 -24.92 -0.61 10.14
C GLY A 27 -24.36 -0.78 11.55
N LEU A 28 -23.04 -0.67 11.74
CA LEU A 28 -22.41 -0.83 13.05
C LEU A 28 -22.54 0.46 13.85
N ASN A 29 -22.99 0.36 15.10
CA ASN A 29 -22.85 1.45 16.07
C ASN A 29 -21.45 1.43 16.75
N TYR A 30 -21.14 2.45 17.55
CA TYR A 30 -19.85 2.55 18.24
C TYR A 30 -19.56 1.37 19.17
N THR A 31 -20.59 0.84 19.84
CA THR A 31 -20.47 -0.31 20.75
C THR A 31 -20.16 -1.58 19.99
N GLU A 32 -20.72 -1.78 18.81
CA GLU A 32 -20.46 -2.94 17.97
C GLU A 32 -19.03 -2.94 17.41
N LEU A 33 -18.56 -1.79 16.91
CA LEU A 33 -17.16 -1.66 16.48
C LEU A 33 -16.20 -1.88 17.65
N SER A 34 -16.48 -1.29 18.82
CA SER A 34 -15.70 -1.52 20.05
C SER A 34 -15.65 -3.00 20.45
N LYS A 35 -16.79 -3.71 20.40
CA LYS A 35 -16.83 -5.16 20.66
C LYS A 35 -16.01 -5.97 19.65
N ASN A 36 -16.04 -5.60 18.37
CA ASN A 36 -15.23 -6.26 17.34
C ASN A 36 -13.73 -6.04 17.60
N LEU A 37 -13.33 -4.83 17.96
CA LEU A 37 -11.94 -4.51 18.33
C LEU A 37 -11.48 -5.29 19.55
N MET A 38 -12.33 -5.41 20.58
CA MET A 38 -12.03 -6.23 21.77
C MET A 38 -11.80 -7.71 21.43
N ARG A 39 -12.57 -8.27 20.48
CA ARG A 39 -12.35 -9.66 19.99
C ARG A 39 -11.01 -9.84 19.29
N LEU A 40 -10.43 -8.75 18.77
CA LEU A 40 -9.10 -8.72 18.16
C LEU A 40 -8.01 -8.30 19.17
N HIS A 41 -8.29 -8.38 20.47
CA HIS A 41 -7.37 -8.02 21.54
C HIS A 41 -6.93 -6.55 21.54
N ARG A 42 -7.71 -5.65 20.92
CA ARG A 42 -7.49 -4.21 20.95
C ARG A 42 -8.66 -3.50 21.65
N ASP A 43 -8.45 -3.08 22.89
CA ASP A 43 -9.50 -2.39 23.65
C ASP A 43 -9.61 -0.91 23.24
N ILE A 44 -10.58 -0.61 22.39
CA ILE A 44 -10.99 0.76 22.07
C ILE A 44 -12.45 0.92 22.51
N THR A 45 -12.67 1.74 23.53
CA THR A 45 -14.02 2.00 24.05
C THR A 45 -14.93 2.68 23.01
N PRO A 46 -16.26 2.57 23.13
CA PRO A 46 -17.18 3.23 22.18
C PRO A 46 -17.00 4.76 22.13
N LEU A 47 -16.68 5.38 23.28
CA LEU A 47 -16.35 6.81 23.35
C LEU A 47 -15.06 7.13 22.59
N ALA A 48 -14.06 6.26 22.67
CA ALA A 48 -12.80 6.44 21.98
C ALA A 48 -12.96 6.25 20.46
N VAL A 49 -13.81 5.32 20.00
CA VAL A 49 -14.21 5.20 18.59
C VAL A 49 -14.85 6.50 18.10
N ARG A 50 -15.83 7.02 18.85
CA ARG A 50 -16.48 8.30 18.52
C ARG A 50 -15.48 9.44 18.41
N ARG A 51 -14.53 9.55 19.35
CA ARG A 51 -13.49 10.59 19.33
C ARG A 51 -12.53 10.44 18.14
N ILE A 52 -12.24 9.21 17.70
CA ILE A 52 -11.46 8.97 16.47
C ILE A 52 -12.22 9.54 15.27
N GLU A 53 -13.50 9.18 15.13
CA GLU A 53 -14.35 9.64 14.01
C GLU A 53 -14.56 11.16 14.00
N GLU A 54 -14.65 11.78 15.18
CA GLU A 54 -14.74 13.24 15.32
C GLU A 54 -13.38 13.96 15.16
N GLY A 55 -12.30 13.23 14.89
CA GLY A 55 -10.95 13.77 14.75
C GLY A 55 -10.32 14.27 16.05
N GLN A 56 -10.90 13.92 17.20
CA GLN A 56 -10.46 14.33 18.54
C GLN A 56 -9.47 13.34 19.18
N ARG A 57 -9.21 12.21 18.52
CA ARG A 57 -8.22 11.20 18.93
C ARG A 57 -7.46 10.70 17.70
N ARG A 58 -6.13 10.69 17.78
CA ARG A 58 -5.28 10.09 16.74
C ARG A 58 -5.45 8.57 16.74
N VAL A 59 -5.35 8.00 15.54
CA VAL A 59 -5.22 6.56 15.30
C VAL A 59 -3.73 6.26 15.21
N ASP A 60 -3.21 5.39 16.07
CA ASP A 60 -1.86 4.86 15.93
C ASP A 60 -1.82 3.71 14.90
N VAL A 61 -0.64 3.18 14.58
CA VAL A 61 -0.49 2.14 13.55
C VAL A 61 -1.19 0.84 13.96
N ASP A 62 -1.17 0.48 15.25
CA ASP A 62 -1.84 -0.71 15.76
C ASP A 62 -3.36 -0.56 15.73
N ASP A 63 -3.87 0.63 16.08
CA ASP A 63 -5.28 1.01 15.96
C ASP A 63 -5.72 0.93 14.50
N LEU A 64 -4.92 1.43 13.55
CA LEU A 64 -5.21 1.37 12.13
C LEU A 64 -5.40 -0.08 11.66
N MET A 65 -4.46 -0.96 12.03
CA MET A 65 -4.51 -2.39 11.68
C MET A 65 -5.72 -3.07 12.33
N ALA A 66 -5.96 -2.83 13.61
CA ALA A 66 -7.08 -3.42 14.34
C ALA A 66 -8.43 -2.94 13.82
N ILE A 67 -8.57 -1.65 13.50
CA ILE A 67 -9.79 -1.08 12.93
C ILE A 67 -10.04 -1.61 11.51
N ALA A 68 -9.01 -1.72 10.68
CA ALA A 68 -9.12 -2.32 9.36
C ALA A 68 -9.64 -3.77 9.46
N ALA A 69 -9.07 -4.57 10.36
CA ALA A 69 -9.51 -5.94 10.62
C ALA A 69 -10.94 -6.01 11.22
N ALA A 70 -11.27 -5.18 12.21
CA ALA A 70 -12.61 -5.14 12.83
C ALA A 70 -13.70 -4.67 11.85
N LEU A 71 -13.30 -3.86 10.87
CA LEU A 71 -14.10 -3.45 9.73
C LEU A 71 -13.85 -4.33 8.50
N ASN A 72 -13.19 -5.49 8.56
CA ASN A 72 -12.99 -6.36 7.40
C ASN A 72 -12.64 -5.61 6.08
N VAL A 73 -11.65 -4.72 6.14
CA VAL A 73 -11.08 -3.99 4.99
C VAL A 73 -9.56 -4.02 5.08
N SER A 74 -8.87 -3.69 3.98
CA SER A 74 -7.42 -3.48 4.04
C SER A 74 -7.08 -2.16 4.75
N PRO A 75 -5.87 -2.03 5.35
CA PRO A 75 -5.40 -0.75 5.87
C PRO A 75 -5.35 0.34 4.79
N ALA A 76 -5.02 -0.02 3.55
CA ALA A 76 -5.03 0.89 2.40
C ALA A 76 -6.42 1.53 2.19
N ALA A 77 -7.51 0.79 2.40
CA ALA A 77 -8.87 1.33 2.29
C ALA A 77 -9.20 2.39 3.36
N LEU A 78 -8.49 2.39 4.50
CA LEU A 78 -8.61 3.44 5.51
C LEU A 78 -7.71 4.63 5.21
N LEU A 79 -6.51 4.38 4.65
CA LEU A 79 -5.53 5.40 4.30
C LEU A 79 -5.90 6.22 3.06
N MET A 80 -6.64 5.64 2.12
CA MET A 80 -7.00 6.28 0.85
C MET A 80 -8.03 7.40 1.07
N PRO A 81 -7.72 8.68 0.75
CA PRO A 81 -8.71 9.74 0.76
C PRO A 81 -9.91 9.39 -0.13
N ARG A 82 -11.10 9.85 0.25
CA ARG A 82 -12.30 9.55 -0.52
C ARG A 82 -12.21 10.20 -1.90
N ALA A 83 -12.37 9.38 -2.93
CA ALA A 83 -12.54 9.80 -4.31
C ALA A 83 -13.61 8.93 -4.99
N THR A 84 -14.29 9.49 -5.99
CA THR A 84 -15.26 8.75 -6.82
C THR A 84 -14.78 8.45 -8.24
N ARG A 85 -13.75 9.15 -8.69
CA ARG A 85 -13.10 8.98 -10.00
C ARG A 85 -11.59 8.90 -9.83
N THR A 86 -10.93 8.22 -10.75
CA THR A 86 -9.48 8.00 -10.74
C THR A 86 -8.67 9.29 -10.89
N ASP A 87 -9.22 10.28 -11.60
CA ASP A 87 -8.60 11.58 -11.92
C ASP A 87 -8.85 12.67 -10.86
N GLU A 88 -9.66 12.40 -9.82
CA GLU A 88 -9.88 13.35 -8.74
C GLU A 88 -8.59 13.62 -7.99
N LEU A 89 -8.29 14.91 -7.75
CA LEU A 89 -7.13 15.30 -6.97
C LEU A 89 -7.41 15.11 -5.48
N VAL A 90 -6.56 14.32 -4.83
CA VAL A 90 -6.61 14.04 -3.40
C VAL A 90 -5.28 14.42 -2.75
N GLN A 91 -5.32 14.63 -1.43
CA GLN A 91 -4.16 15.03 -0.65
C GLN A 91 -3.93 14.04 0.50
N THR A 92 -2.67 13.72 0.76
CA THR A 92 -2.25 12.96 1.95
C THR A 92 -1.21 13.74 2.74
N THR A 93 -1.00 13.37 4.00
CA THR A 93 0.04 13.96 4.85
C THR A 93 1.40 13.79 4.16
N ALA A 94 2.18 14.88 4.08
CA ALA A 94 3.49 15.00 3.43
C ALA A 94 3.53 15.13 1.90
N MET A 95 2.40 15.27 1.21
CA MET A 95 2.39 15.66 -0.21
C MET A 95 2.49 17.18 -0.35
N ALA A 96 3.46 17.67 -1.14
CA ALA A 96 3.59 19.10 -1.44
C ALA A 96 2.43 19.60 -2.32
N GLU A 97 2.03 18.79 -3.30
CA GLU A 97 0.93 19.07 -4.22
C GLU A 97 -0.03 17.87 -4.26
N PRO A 98 -1.34 18.09 -4.45
CA PRO A 98 -2.31 17.01 -4.65
C PRO A 98 -1.95 16.12 -5.84
N ALA A 99 -2.31 14.84 -5.77
CA ALA A 99 -2.17 13.88 -6.86
C ALA A 99 -3.51 13.24 -7.21
N THR A 100 -3.58 12.58 -8.37
CA THR A 100 -4.77 11.84 -8.76
C THR A 100 -5.04 10.70 -7.77
N ALA A 101 -6.32 10.38 -7.57
CA ALA A 101 -6.73 9.31 -6.68
C ALA A 101 -6.12 7.95 -7.08
N GLU A 102 -5.98 7.69 -8.38
CA GLU A 102 -5.29 6.52 -8.91
C GLU A 102 -3.81 6.49 -8.51
N ARG A 103 -3.08 7.59 -8.68
CA ARG A 103 -1.67 7.70 -8.26
C ARG A 103 -1.50 7.39 -6.78
N VAL A 104 -2.37 7.93 -5.93
CA VAL A 104 -2.31 7.70 -4.48
C VAL A 104 -2.69 6.24 -4.16
N TRP A 105 -3.69 5.69 -4.84
CA TRP A 105 -4.08 4.29 -4.67
C TRP A 105 -2.95 3.33 -5.04
N ASP A 106 -2.36 3.48 -6.23
CA ASP A 106 -1.25 2.64 -6.70
C ASP A 106 -0.08 2.69 -5.71
N TRP A 107 0.16 3.85 -5.10
CA TRP A 107 1.18 3.98 -4.06
C TRP A 107 0.83 3.24 -2.78
N VAL A 108 -0.36 3.47 -2.19
CA VAL A 108 -0.73 2.80 -0.93
C VAL A 108 -0.97 1.29 -1.11
N ALA A 109 -1.28 0.84 -2.32
CA ALA A 109 -1.38 -0.56 -2.70
C ALA A 109 0.01 -1.20 -2.96
N GLY A 110 1.07 -0.39 -3.02
CA GLY A 110 2.43 -0.84 -3.29
C GLY A 110 2.68 -1.19 -4.75
N GLU A 111 1.89 -0.69 -5.69
CA GLU A 111 2.00 -0.98 -7.12
C GLU A 111 2.97 -0.04 -7.84
N GLN A 112 2.98 1.25 -7.49
CA GLN A 112 3.85 2.28 -8.07
C GLN A 112 4.34 3.27 -7.02
N PRO A 113 5.56 3.84 -7.16
CA PRO A 113 6.02 4.89 -6.26
C PRO A 113 5.20 6.18 -6.43
N LEU A 114 4.88 6.85 -5.32
CA LEU A 114 4.17 8.14 -5.36
C LEU A 114 4.97 9.22 -6.08
N VAL A 115 6.27 9.27 -5.83
CA VAL A 115 7.23 10.19 -6.43
C VAL A 115 8.37 9.38 -7.04
N PRO A 116 8.82 9.68 -8.27
CA PRO A 116 9.97 9.03 -8.89
C PRO A 116 11.23 9.10 -8.01
N TYR A 117 12.03 8.03 -7.98
CA TYR A 117 13.32 7.99 -7.28
C TYR A 117 14.45 8.51 -8.19
N GLY A 118 15.09 9.61 -7.77
CA GLY A 118 16.38 10.05 -8.32
C GLY A 118 16.37 10.29 -9.84
N ASP A 119 17.47 9.92 -10.49
CA ASP A 119 17.72 9.99 -11.93
C ASP A 119 17.49 8.65 -12.66
N LEU A 120 17.05 7.62 -11.94
CA LEU A 120 16.75 6.31 -12.52
C LEU A 120 15.68 6.44 -13.62
N SER A 121 15.79 5.62 -14.66
CA SER A 121 14.82 5.64 -15.76
C SER A 121 13.82 4.50 -15.63
N GLY A 122 12.56 4.74 -16.00
CA GLY A 122 11.54 3.72 -16.27
C GLY A 122 11.58 2.47 -15.36
N ASN A 123 12.02 1.35 -15.94
CA ASN A 123 12.03 0.04 -15.28
C ASN A 123 12.86 -0.01 -14.00
N ASP A 124 13.98 0.70 -13.93
CA ASP A 124 14.89 0.62 -12.77
C ASP A 124 14.20 1.19 -11.52
N GLN A 125 13.42 2.27 -11.66
CA GLN A 125 12.64 2.82 -10.56
C GLN A 125 11.60 1.84 -10.03
N TRP A 126 10.91 1.15 -10.94
CA TRP A 126 9.87 0.21 -10.57
C TRP A 126 10.45 -1.02 -9.87
N VAL A 127 11.58 -1.55 -10.35
CA VAL A 127 12.28 -2.67 -9.71
C VAL A 127 12.69 -2.30 -8.29
N GLU A 128 13.36 -1.16 -8.09
CA GLU A 128 13.77 -0.69 -6.76
C GLU A 128 12.57 -0.52 -5.82
N PHE A 129 11.49 0.09 -6.30
CA PHE A 129 10.27 0.26 -5.51
C PHE A 129 9.64 -1.08 -5.11
N ALA A 130 9.55 -2.03 -6.05
CA ALA A 130 9.00 -3.36 -5.78
C ALA A 130 9.84 -4.13 -4.74
N HIS A 131 11.17 -4.09 -4.84
CA HIS A 131 12.06 -4.71 -3.85
C HIS A 131 11.93 -4.11 -2.45
N ALA A 132 11.75 -2.79 -2.36
CA ALA A 132 11.59 -2.10 -1.09
C ALA A 132 10.20 -2.28 -0.47
N SER A 133 9.16 -2.40 -1.32
CA SER A 133 7.76 -2.36 -0.87
C SER A 133 7.12 -3.74 -0.73
N TRP A 134 7.63 -4.76 -1.43
CA TRP A 134 7.03 -6.09 -1.46
C TRP A 134 7.76 -7.08 -0.56
N PRO A 135 7.05 -8.04 0.05
CA PRO A 135 7.69 -9.18 0.69
C PRO A 135 8.55 -9.98 -0.29
N ALA A 136 9.65 -10.55 0.21
CA ALA A 136 10.62 -11.28 -0.63
C ALA A 136 10.02 -12.41 -1.47
N TRP A 137 8.97 -13.09 -0.98
CA TRP A 137 8.27 -14.13 -1.74
C TRP A 137 7.54 -13.55 -2.96
N ARG A 138 6.99 -12.34 -2.86
CA ARG A 138 6.30 -11.66 -3.95
C ARG A 138 7.28 -11.15 -5.00
N VAL A 139 8.42 -10.63 -4.57
CA VAL A 139 9.53 -10.26 -5.46
C VAL A 139 10.06 -11.48 -6.22
N ARG A 140 10.17 -12.63 -5.56
CA ARG A 140 10.58 -13.88 -6.20
C ARG A 140 9.58 -14.33 -7.27
N GLU A 141 8.27 -14.32 -6.95
CA GLU A 141 7.22 -14.64 -7.92
C GLU A 141 7.30 -13.77 -9.18
N MET A 142 7.57 -12.47 -9.00
CA MET A 142 7.75 -11.54 -10.11
C MET A 142 8.93 -11.94 -11.01
N TYR A 143 10.09 -12.23 -10.43
CA TYR A 143 11.24 -12.68 -11.21
C TYR A 143 11.00 -14.01 -11.90
N ASP A 144 10.36 -14.97 -11.23
CA ASP A 144 10.01 -16.25 -11.82
C ASP A 144 9.10 -16.04 -13.04
N GLN A 145 8.08 -15.17 -12.93
CA GLN A 145 7.19 -14.83 -14.04
C GLN A 145 7.92 -14.15 -15.20
N MET A 146 8.81 -13.19 -14.92
CA MET A 146 9.62 -12.53 -15.94
C MET A 146 10.55 -13.52 -16.65
N TYR A 147 11.20 -14.41 -15.89
CA TYR A 147 12.07 -15.44 -16.43
C TYR A 147 11.30 -16.42 -17.33
N GLN A 148 10.15 -16.93 -16.86
CA GLN A 148 9.31 -17.82 -17.67
C GLN A 148 8.81 -17.11 -18.94
N GLY A 149 8.43 -15.84 -18.84
CA GLY A 149 8.03 -15.03 -20.00
C GLY A 149 9.15 -14.92 -21.05
N ALA A 150 10.37 -14.60 -20.60
CA ALA A 150 11.54 -14.49 -21.47
C ALA A 150 11.92 -15.83 -22.12
N VAL A 151 11.84 -16.94 -21.36
CA VAL A 151 12.07 -18.30 -21.89
C VAL A 151 11.05 -18.67 -22.96
N GLU A 152 9.76 -18.39 -22.71
CA GLU A 152 8.69 -18.69 -23.67
C GLU A 152 8.77 -17.81 -24.93
N GLU A 153 9.18 -16.55 -24.79
CA GLU A 153 9.44 -15.66 -25.91
C GLU A 153 10.61 -16.15 -26.76
N ALA A 154 11.75 -16.47 -26.14
CA ALA A 154 12.91 -17.01 -26.83
C ALA A 154 12.59 -18.33 -27.57
N ARG A 155 11.80 -19.22 -26.96
CA ARG A 155 11.29 -20.44 -27.62
C ARG A 155 10.43 -20.11 -28.83
N ARG A 156 9.53 -19.12 -28.72
CA ARG A 156 8.67 -18.68 -29.83
C ARG A 156 9.48 -18.11 -31.00
N GLU A 157 10.58 -17.44 -30.70
CA GLU A 157 11.54 -16.92 -31.68
C GLU A 157 12.46 -18.00 -32.27
N GLY A 158 12.36 -19.25 -31.79
CA GLY A 158 13.19 -20.36 -32.24
C GLY A 158 14.63 -20.28 -31.74
N ARG A 159 14.90 -19.53 -30.67
CA ARG A 159 16.24 -19.44 -30.06
C ARG A 159 16.59 -20.75 -29.36
N ASP A 160 17.81 -21.22 -29.59
CA ASP A 160 18.36 -22.39 -28.92
C ASP A 160 18.94 -21.98 -27.56
N LEU A 161 18.06 -21.93 -26.55
CA LEU A 161 18.42 -21.53 -25.19
C LEU A 161 19.52 -22.41 -24.58
N ALA A 162 19.58 -23.70 -24.93
CA ALA A 162 20.62 -24.60 -24.41
C ALA A 162 22.01 -24.20 -24.94
N LYS A 163 22.09 -23.84 -26.23
CA LYS A 163 23.32 -23.33 -26.84
C LYS A 163 23.75 -21.98 -26.25
N GLU A 164 22.78 -21.10 -25.97
CA GLU A 164 23.07 -19.78 -25.40
C GLU A 164 23.55 -19.86 -23.94
N VAL A 165 22.93 -20.72 -23.12
CA VAL A 165 23.37 -20.98 -21.73
C VAL A 165 24.79 -21.56 -21.72
N ALA A 166 25.06 -22.57 -22.54
CA ALA A 166 26.39 -23.16 -22.65
C ALA A 166 27.46 -22.15 -23.09
N ALA A 167 27.08 -21.17 -23.93
CA ALA A 167 27.99 -20.10 -24.35
C ALA A 167 28.24 -19.04 -23.26
N LEU A 168 27.31 -18.84 -22.32
CA LEU A 168 27.49 -17.95 -21.17
C LEU A 168 28.35 -18.60 -20.09
N GLU A 169 28.09 -19.85 -19.75
CA GLU A 169 28.89 -20.63 -18.79
C GLU A 169 30.37 -20.70 -19.23
N ALA A 170 30.62 -20.91 -20.53
CA ALA A 170 31.98 -20.91 -21.09
C ALA A 170 32.68 -19.54 -21.06
N ARG A 171 31.94 -18.43 -20.89
CA ARG A 171 32.52 -17.07 -20.77
C ARG A 171 32.87 -16.73 -19.32
N ASP A 172 32.05 -17.17 -18.37
CA ASP A 172 32.34 -16.98 -16.94
C ASP A 172 33.56 -17.80 -16.50
N ASP A 173 33.76 -19.00 -17.07
CA ASP A 173 34.95 -19.83 -16.85
C ASP A 173 36.27 -19.24 -17.43
N HIS A 174 36.19 -18.13 -18.16
CA HIS A 174 37.36 -17.46 -18.78
C HIS A 174 37.54 -16.01 -18.29
N GLY A 175 36.81 -15.60 -17.25
CA GLY A 175 36.73 -14.21 -16.79
C GLY A 175 37.56 -13.81 -15.57
N ASP A 176 38.44 -14.68 -15.05
CA ASP A 176 39.16 -14.43 -13.77
C ASP A 176 40.70 -14.59 -13.85
N ASP A 177 41.30 -14.30 -15.02
CA ASP A 177 42.76 -14.18 -15.21
C ASP A 177 43.22 -12.73 -15.51
#